data_AF-A0A2D6ZPM3-F1
#
_entry.id   AF-A0A2D6ZPM3-F1
#
_cell.length_a   1.000
_cell.length_b   1.000
_cell.length_c   1.000
_cell.angle_alpha   90.00
_cell.angle_beta   90.00
_cell.angle_gamma   90.00
#
_symmetry.space_group_name_H-M   'P 1'
#
loop_
_entity.id
_entity.type
_entity.pdbx_description
1 polymer ?
#
loop_
_entity_poly.entity_id
_entity_poly.type
_entity_poly.pdbx_seq_one_letter_code
_entity_poly.pdbx_strand_id
1 'polypeptide(L)'
;MKLSPKISELIHSLKSLPGIGPKSAKRMALSLLSSNKEIGLTLSKSIEDAILNIQFCQKCFVLNDEEFCDICNSANRNNNSICVVESTSDLYSIEETSEFDGRYFVLNGLLSPIDNIGAEELRIEKLLDIIDEFKSKEVILALNSTLEGEATAYFLLEKLKKKDVTVTRIAQGVPAGGDLNYVDNNTLRRAISFRTELK
;
A
#
# COMPACT_ATOMS: atom_id res chain seq x y z
N MET A 1 5.32 42.37 11.29
CA MET A 1 3.86 42.20 11.05
C MET A 1 3.44 40.85 11.62
N LYS A 2 2.50 40.82 12.58
CA LYS A 2 2.02 39.58 13.19
C LYS A 2 1.04 38.91 12.24
N LEU A 3 1.24 37.62 11.96
CA LEU A 3 0.33 36.86 11.10
C LEU A 3 -1.00 36.63 11.86
N SER A 4 -2.13 36.73 11.16
CA SER A 4 -3.45 36.43 11.74
C SER A 4 -3.45 35.00 12.29
N PRO A 5 -4.02 34.76 13.50
CA PRO A 5 -4.08 33.42 14.09
C PRO A 5 -4.66 32.35 13.15
N LYS A 6 -5.71 32.69 12.39
CA LYS A 6 -6.35 31.79 11.42
C LYS A 6 -5.41 31.37 10.27
N ILE A 7 -4.54 32.28 9.83
CA ILE A 7 -3.55 31.97 8.79
C ILE A 7 -2.47 31.06 9.36
N SER A 8 -2.01 31.33 10.58
CA SER A 8 -1.01 30.50 11.26
C SER A 8 -1.50 29.07 11.48
N GLU A 9 -2.76 28.91 11.86
CA GLU A 9 -3.39 27.60 12.06
C GLU A 9 -3.49 26.81 10.74
N LEU A 10 -3.98 27.42 9.66
CA LEU A 10 -4.02 26.77 8.35
C LEU A 10 -2.62 26.31 7.87
N ILE A 11 -1.59 27.14 8.10
CA ILE A 11 -0.20 26.76 7.78
C ILE A 11 0.25 25.57 8.62
N HIS A 12 -0.12 25.54 9.91
CA HIS A 12 0.24 24.43 10.79
C HIS A 12 -0.42 23.13 10.36
N SER A 13 -1.72 23.15 10.06
CA SER A 13 -2.47 21.97 9.57
C SER A 13 -1.94 21.47 8.22
N LEU A 14 -1.59 22.36 7.29
CA LEU A 14 -1.00 21.93 6.01
C LEU A 14 0.41 21.34 6.20
N LYS A 15 1.17 21.82 7.19
CA LYS A 15 2.52 21.32 7.50
C LYS A 15 2.51 19.91 8.11
N SER A 16 1.42 19.49 8.77
CA SER A 16 1.35 18.14 9.34
C SER A 16 1.19 17.04 8.27
N LEU A 17 0.92 17.41 7.02
CA LEU A 17 0.84 16.45 5.92
C LEU A 17 2.24 15.99 5.48
N PRO A 18 2.40 14.70 5.13
CA PRO A 18 3.68 14.17 4.67
C PRO A 18 4.17 14.89 3.41
N GLY A 19 5.47 15.21 3.37
CA GLY A 19 6.09 15.92 2.24
C GLY A 19 5.87 17.43 2.20
N ILE A 20 5.10 18.03 3.12
CA ILE A 20 4.83 19.48 3.11
C ILE A 20 5.69 20.23 4.13
N GLY A 21 6.74 20.87 3.63
CA GLY A 21 7.59 21.75 4.44
C GLY A 21 6.96 23.12 4.78
N PRO A 22 7.53 23.87 5.74
CA PRO A 22 6.96 25.14 6.24
C PRO A 22 6.80 26.21 5.16
N LYS A 23 7.72 26.28 4.19
CA LYS A 23 7.63 27.22 3.05
C LYS A 23 6.49 26.84 2.10
N SER A 24 6.34 25.54 1.80
CA SER A 24 5.25 25.04 0.94
C SER A 24 3.89 25.24 1.59
N ALA A 25 3.75 24.91 2.88
CA ALA A 25 2.51 25.13 3.63
C ALA A 25 2.08 26.60 3.64
N LYS A 26 3.01 27.53 3.89
CA LYS A 26 2.76 28.97 3.81
C LYS A 26 2.28 29.41 2.42
N ARG A 27 2.93 28.92 1.35
CA ARG A 27 2.55 29.25 -0.03
C ARG A 27 1.14 28.74 -0.37
N MET A 28 0.83 27.50 0.02
CA MET A 28 -0.50 26.90 -0.17
C MET A 28 -1.57 27.69 0.58
N ALA A 29 -1.36 27.96 1.88
CA ALA A 29 -2.31 28.70 2.72
C ALA A 29 -2.62 30.08 2.14
N LEU A 30 -1.60 30.85 1.74
CA LEU A 30 -1.81 32.18 1.18
C LEU A 30 -2.52 32.12 -0.18
N SER A 31 -2.18 31.15 -1.04
CA SER A 31 -2.83 30.94 -2.35
C SER A 31 -4.32 30.62 -2.21
N LEU A 32 -4.68 29.72 -1.29
CA LEU A 32 -6.09 29.37 -1.00
C LEU A 32 -6.88 30.60 -0.53
N LEU A 33 -6.27 31.47 0.29
CA LEU A 33 -6.94 32.64 0.85
C LEU A 33 -7.04 33.82 -0.13
N SER A 34 -6.06 33.99 -1.02
CA SER A 34 -5.99 35.16 -1.92
C SER A 34 -6.75 34.97 -3.22
N SER A 35 -6.64 33.81 -3.85
CA SER A 35 -7.06 33.59 -5.25
C SER A 35 -7.89 32.33 -5.46
N ASN A 36 -7.89 31.39 -4.50
CA ASN A 36 -8.42 30.04 -4.69
C ASN A 36 -9.40 29.64 -3.58
N LYS A 37 -10.29 30.56 -3.15
CA LYS A 37 -11.20 30.32 -2.02
C LYS A 37 -12.15 29.15 -2.25
N GLU A 38 -12.71 29.03 -3.45
CA GLU A 38 -13.61 27.92 -3.82
C GLU A 38 -12.89 26.57 -3.79
N ILE A 39 -11.65 26.52 -4.28
CA ILE A 39 -10.79 25.33 -4.18
C ILE A 39 -10.55 24.98 -2.70
N GLY A 40 -10.29 25.98 -1.85
CA GLY A 40 -10.11 25.78 -0.41
C GLY A 40 -11.34 25.18 0.27
N LEU A 41 -12.54 25.68 -0.05
CA LEU A 41 -13.79 25.14 0.49
C LEU A 41 -14.09 23.72 -0.03
N THR A 42 -13.85 23.48 -1.32
CA THR A 42 -14.01 22.16 -1.95
C THR A 42 -13.07 21.15 -1.31
N LEU A 43 -11.79 21.51 -1.16
CA LEU A 43 -10.78 20.68 -0.51
C LEU A 43 -11.16 20.36 0.94
N SER A 44 -11.62 21.37 1.71
CA SER A 44 -12.06 21.15 3.08
C SER A 44 -13.18 20.12 3.16
N LYS A 45 -14.18 20.22 2.27
CA LYS A 45 -15.30 19.29 2.21
C LYS A 45 -14.84 17.88 1.80
N SER A 46 -13.99 17.76 0.79
CA SER A 46 -13.47 16.47 0.34
C SER A 46 -12.64 15.76 1.41
N ILE A 47 -11.83 16.51 2.16
CA ILE A 47 -11.05 15.94 3.28
C ILE A 47 -11.99 15.42 4.37
N GLU A 48 -12.97 16.23 4.79
CA GLU A 48 -13.93 15.84 5.82
C GLU A 48 -14.74 14.61 5.40
N ASP A 49 -15.27 14.63 4.18
CA ASP A 49 -16.06 13.54 3.62
C ASP A 49 -15.26 12.23 3.53
N ALA A 50 -14.01 12.28 3.04
CA ALA A 50 -13.17 11.10 2.96
C ALA A 50 -12.80 10.55 4.35
N ILE A 51 -12.47 11.41 5.33
CA ILE A 51 -12.13 10.97 6.69
C ILE A 51 -13.32 10.31 7.38
N LEU A 52 -14.54 10.78 7.11
CA LEU A 52 -15.76 10.26 7.74
C LEU A 52 -16.28 8.98 7.08
N ASN A 53 -16.10 8.83 5.77
CA ASN A 53 -16.76 7.78 5.00
C ASN A 53 -15.82 6.66 4.50
N ILE A 54 -14.51 6.91 4.41
CA ILE A 54 -13.57 5.85 4.00
C ILE A 54 -13.31 4.91 5.18
N GLN A 55 -13.45 3.62 4.91
CA GLN A 55 -13.24 2.51 5.82
C GLN A 55 -12.36 1.44 5.15
N PHE A 56 -12.10 0.34 5.85
CA PHE A 56 -11.45 -0.82 5.26
C PHE A 56 -12.50 -1.81 4.73
N CYS A 57 -12.29 -2.30 3.51
CA CYS A 57 -13.03 -3.44 2.99
C CYS A 57 -12.97 -4.61 3.98
N GLN A 58 -14.12 -5.20 4.32
CA GLN A 58 -14.21 -6.28 5.32
C GLN A 58 -13.49 -7.57 4.90
N LYS A 59 -13.15 -7.71 3.61
CA LYS A 59 -12.48 -8.88 3.05
C LYS A 59 -10.99 -8.64 2.81
N CYS A 60 -10.63 -7.73 1.91
CA CYS A 60 -9.23 -7.51 1.53
C CYS A 60 -8.54 -6.37 2.28
N PHE A 61 -9.26 -5.63 3.13
CA PHE A 61 -8.73 -4.50 3.90
C PHE A 61 -8.10 -3.35 3.07
N VAL A 62 -8.47 -3.21 1.80
CA VAL A 62 -8.20 -1.98 1.04
C VAL A 62 -9.05 -0.84 1.58
N LEU A 63 -8.56 0.41 1.50
CA LEU A 63 -9.40 1.58 1.76
C LEU A 63 -10.51 1.65 0.70
N ASN A 64 -11.75 1.77 1.18
CA ASN A 64 -12.97 1.78 0.38
C ASN A 64 -14.07 2.57 1.11
N ASP A 65 -15.07 3.08 0.41
CA ASP A 65 -16.26 3.72 1.00
C ASP A 65 -17.41 2.73 1.27
N GLU A 66 -17.43 1.59 0.58
CA GLU A 66 -18.39 0.50 0.82
C GLU A 66 -17.83 -0.62 1.73
N GLU A 67 -18.72 -1.52 2.20
CA GLU A 67 -18.36 -2.68 3.03
C GLU A 67 -17.39 -3.64 2.30
N PHE A 68 -17.59 -3.82 0.99
CA PHE A 68 -16.73 -4.63 0.12
C PHE A 68 -16.32 -3.79 -1.10
N CYS A 69 -15.03 -3.82 -1.45
CA CYS A 69 -14.55 -3.10 -2.63
C CYS A 69 -14.97 -3.79 -3.93
N ASP A 70 -14.89 -3.05 -5.04
CA ASP A 70 -15.17 -3.54 -6.39
C ASP A 70 -14.39 -4.81 -6.74
N ILE A 71 -13.13 -4.89 -6.30
CA ILE A 71 -12.30 -6.07 -6.56
C ILE A 71 -12.84 -7.28 -5.82
N CYS A 72 -13.36 -7.16 -4.60
CA CYS A 72 -13.94 -8.28 -3.87
C CYS A 72 -15.34 -8.67 -4.39
N ASN A 73 -16.14 -7.68 -4.83
CA ASN A 73 -17.48 -7.92 -5.36
C ASN A 73 -17.51 -8.43 -6.81
N SER A 74 -16.43 -8.24 -7.56
CA SER A 74 -16.36 -8.65 -8.96
C SER A 74 -16.44 -10.17 -9.13
N ALA A 75 -17.38 -10.64 -9.95
CA ALA A 75 -17.51 -12.04 -10.35
C ALA A 75 -16.47 -12.46 -11.41
N ASN A 76 -15.86 -11.50 -12.10
CA ASN A 76 -14.89 -11.75 -13.18
C ASN A 76 -13.46 -11.97 -12.64
N ARG A 77 -13.23 -11.69 -11.36
CA ARG A 77 -11.91 -11.83 -10.73
C ARG A 77 -11.63 -13.27 -10.34
N ASN A 78 -10.37 -13.66 -10.52
CA ASN A 78 -9.90 -15.01 -10.28
C ASN A 78 -9.69 -15.25 -8.78
N ASN A 79 -10.31 -16.30 -8.24
CA ASN A 79 -10.15 -16.69 -6.83
C ASN A 79 -8.94 -17.60 -6.60
N ASN A 80 -8.26 -18.07 -7.65
CA ASN A 80 -7.13 -18.99 -7.53
C ASN A 80 -5.87 -18.32 -6.99
N SER A 81 -5.72 -17.00 -7.10
CA SER A 81 -4.54 -16.26 -6.66
C SER A 81 -4.92 -15.09 -5.76
N ILE A 82 -4.15 -14.93 -4.67
CA ILE A 82 -4.26 -13.78 -3.76
C ILE A 82 -2.92 -13.06 -3.73
N CYS A 83 -2.91 -11.76 -4.07
CA CYS A 83 -1.75 -10.89 -3.96
C CYS A 83 -1.78 -10.13 -2.61
N VAL A 84 -0.80 -10.42 -1.76
CA VAL A 84 -0.64 -9.80 -0.45
C VAL A 84 0.26 -8.59 -0.58
N VAL A 85 -0.24 -7.42 -0.22
CA VAL A 85 0.46 -6.14 -0.29
C VAL A 85 0.50 -5.44 1.06
N GLU A 86 1.45 -4.52 1.22
CA GLU A 86 1.59 -3.74 2.46
C GLU A 86 0.48 -2.69 2.59
N SER A 87 0.24 -1.90 1.54
CA SER A 87 -0.65 -0.74 1.58
C SER A 87 -1.67 -0.72 0.43
N THR A 88 -2.69 0.13 0.59
CA THR A 88 -3.65 0.41 -0.49
C THR A 88 -2.96 1.02 -1.73
N SER A 89 -1.89 1.79 -1.54
CA SER A 89 -1.12 2.36 -2.66
C SER A 89 -0.43 1.28 -3.48
N ASP A 90 0.08 0.23 -2.83
CA ASP A 90 0.74 -0.89 -3.52
C ASP A 90 -0.26 -1.70 -4.33
N LEU A 91 -1.47 -1.90 -3.79
CA LEU A 91 -2.58 -2.52 -4.52
C LEU A 91 -2.86 -1.75 -5.82
N TYR A 92 -3.09 -0.43 -5.72
CA TYR A 92 -3.38 0.39 -6.90
C TYR A 92 -2.24 0.35 -7.92
N SER A 93 -0.98 0.39 -7.46
CA SER A 93 0.18 0.33 -8.34
C SER A 93 0.25 -0.98 -9.14
N ILE A 94 -0.16 -2.11 -8.55
CA ILE A 94 -0.24 -3.39 -9.27
C ILE A 94 -1.47 -3.42 -10.18
N GLU A 95 -2.62 -2.97 -9.71
CA GLU A 95 -3.87 -2.98 -10.47
C GLU A 95 -3.76 -2.13 -11.76
N GLU A 96 -3.08 -0.98 -11.70
CA GLU A 96 -2.82 -0.11 -12.86
C GLU A 96 -2.04 -0.81 -13.98
N THR A 97 -1.28 -1.87 -13.68
CA THR A 97 -0.59 -2.66 -14.70
C THR A 97 -1.54 -3.48 -15.57
N SER A 98 -2.75 -3.78 -15.07
CA SER A 98 -3.72 -4.70 -15.69
C SER A 98 -3.19 -6.13 -15.94
N GLU A 99 -2.05 -6.51 -15.37
CA GLU A 99 -1.43 -7.85 -15.53
C GLU A 99 -1.92 -8.86 -14.48
N PHE A 100 -2.60 -8.41 -13.42
CA PHE A 100 -3.08 -9.27 -12.34
C PHE A 100 -4.61 -9.28 -12.25
N ASP A 101 -5.22 -10.45 -12.45
CA ASP A 101 -6.67 -10.66 -12.44
C ASP A 101 -7.21 -11.32 -11.16
N GLY A 102 -6.31 -11.60 -10.20
CA GLY A 102 -6.63 -12.26 -8.94
C GLY A 102 -7.26 -11.33 -7.89
N ARG A 103 -7.28 -11.80 -6.64
CA ARG A 103 -7.73 -11.02 -5.48
C ARG A 103 -6.55 -10.41 -4.73
N TYR A 104 -6.82 -9.41 -3.89
CA TYR A 104 -5.79 -8.81 -3.03
C TYR A 104 -6.06 -9.07 -1.56
N PHE A 105 -5.02 -8.89 -0.74
CA PHE A 105 -5.12 -8.73 0.69
C PHE A 105 -4.13 -7.64 1.15
N VAL A 106 -4.62 -6.62 1.84
CA VAL A 106 -3.82 -5.47 2.27
C VAL A 106 -3.53 -5.60 3.77
N LEU A 107 -2.26 -5.78 4.11
CA LEU A 107 -1.82 -5.92 5.51
C LEU A 107 -2.03 -4.63 6.32
N ASN A 108 -1.93 -3.46 5.66
CA ASN A 108 -1.90 -2.13 6.27
C ASN A 108 -0.76 -1.96 7.29
N GLY A 109 0.38 -2.56 6.99
CA GLY A 109 1.57 -2.52 7.84
C GLY A 109 2.49 -3.72 7.61
N LEU A 110 3.60 -3.71 8.34
CA LEU A 110 4.60 -4.77 8.35
C LEU A 110 4.94 -5.15 9.79
N LEU A 111 5.55 -6.31 9.98
CA LEU A 111 6.10 -6.72 11.27
C LEU A 111 7.25 -5.78 11.63
N SER A 112 7.11 -5.10 12.77
CA SER A 112 8.12 -4.17 13.28
C SER A 112 8.29 -4.39 14.78
N PRO A 113 9.34 -5.10 15.21
CA PRO A 113 9.67 -5.23 16.64
C PRO A 113 9.94 -3.89 17.31
N ILE A 114 10.42 -2.89 16.54
CA ILE A 114 10.73 -1.55 17.03
C ILE A 114 9.45 -0.79 17.37
N ASP A 115 8.43 -0.92 16.51
CA ASP A 115 7.13 -0.26 16.69
C ASP A 115 6.13 -1.12 17.48
N ASN A 116 6.57 -2.28 17.99
CA ASN A 116 5.74 -3.30 18.63
C ASN A 116 4.54 -3.77 17.77
N ILE A 117 4.72 -3.84 16.45
CA ILE A 117 3.72 -4.38 15.52
C ILE A 117 4.00 -5.87 15.31
N GLY A 118 3.12 -6.71 15.83
CA GLY A 118 3.16 -8.16 15.73
C GLY A 118 2.23 -8.74 14.66
N ALA A 119 2.10 -10.06 14.68
CA ALA A 119 1.31 -10.81 13.70
C ALA A 119 -0.21 -10.64 13.89
N GLU A 120 -0.65 -10.36 15.12
CA GLU A 120 -2.06 -10.17 15.45
C GLU A 120 -2.59 -8.86 14.83
N GLU A 121 -1.76 -7.82 14.79
CA GLU A 121 -2.09 -6.53 14.18
C GLU A 121 -2.20 -6.61 12.65
N LEU A 122 -1.45 -7.51 12.00
CA LEU A 122 -1.44 -7.69 10.54
C LEU A 122 -2.58 -8.57 10.00
N ARG A 123 -3.52 -8.98 10.87
CA ARG A 123 -4.73 -9.72 10.47
C ARG A 123 -4.43 -11.00 9.69
N ILE A 124 -3.32 -11.67 10.00
CA ILE A 124 -2.83 -12.83 9.24
C ILE A 124 -3.82 -13.99 9.29
N GLU A 125 -4.52 -14.17 10.41
CA GLU A 125 -5.56 -15.21 10.52
C GLU A 125 -6.72 -14.98 9.52
N LYS A 126 -7.07 -13.71 9.24
CA LYS A 126 -8.08 -13.38 8.21
C LYS A 126 -7.61 -13.73 6.80
N LEU A 127 -6.32 -13.54 6.50
CA LEU A 127 -5.74 -14.00 5.24
C LEU A 127 -5.88 -15.52 5.10
N LEU A 128 -5.60 -16.28 6.17
CA LEU A 128 -5.74 -17.74 6.15
C LEU A 128 -7.19 -18.19 5.92
N ASP A 129 -8.15 -17.51 6.56
CA ASP A 129 -9.58 -17.77 6.36
C ASP A 129 -9.99 -17.55 4.89
N ILE A 130 -9.53 -16.44 4.28
CA ILE A 130 -9.86 -16.08 2.90
C ILE A 130 -9.24 -17.07 1.90
N ILE A 131 -8.03 -17.53 2.15
CA ILE A 131 -7.38 -18.56 1.33
C ILE A 131 -8.22 -19.84 1.30
N ASP A 132 -8.76 -20.26 2.46
CA ASP A 132 -9.62 -21.44 2.55
C ASP A 132 -10.99 -21.21 1.88
N GLU A 133 -11.59 -20.04 2.10
CA GLU A 133 -12.89 -19.65 1.53
C GLU A 133 -12.86 -19.70 0.00
N PHE A 134 -11.82 -19.10 -0.59
CA PHE A 134 -11.65 -19.04 -2.03
C PHE A 134 -11.01 -20.30 -2.62
N LYS A 135 -10.48 -21.20 -1.79
CA LYS A 135 -9.66 -22.34 -2.22
C LYS A 135 -8.52 -21.90 -3.14
N SER A 136 -7.90 -20.78 -2.80
CA SER A 136 -6.82 -20.20 -3.59
C SER A 136 -5.65 -21.17 -3.65
N LYS A 137 -5.04 -21.28 -4.83
CA LYS A 137 -3.91 -22.17 -5.11
C LYS A 137 -2.58 -21.45 -5.02
N GLU A 138 -2.60 -20.13 -5.12
CA GLU A 138 -1.42 -19.28 -5.09
C GLU A 138 -1.59 -18.09 -4.15
N VAL A 139 -0.55 -17.79 -3.38
CA VAL A 139 -0.41 -16.55 -2.63
C VAL A 139 0.86 -15.85 -3.10
N ILE A 140 0.71 -14.66 -3.68
CA ILE A 140 1.79 -13.83 -4.16
C ILE A 140 2.15 -12.82 -3.06
N LEU A 141 3.39 -12.85 -2.58
CA LEU A 141 3.88 -11.87 -1.62
C LEU A 141 4.48 -10.68 -2.37
N ALA A 142 3.74 -9.57 -2.39
CA ALA A 142 4.10 -8.31 -3.03
C ALA A 142 4.43 -7.23 -1.98
N LEU A 143 5.33 -7.57 -1.06
CA LEU A 143 5.80 -6.67 0.00
C LEU A 143 7.09 -5.95 -0.40
N ASN A 144 7.25 -4.72 0.08
CA ASN A 144 8.43 -3.91 -0.15
C ASN A 144 9.72 -4.64 0.27
N SER A 145 10.83 -4.33 -0.42
CA SER A 145 12.13 -4.99 -0.19
C SER A 145 12.91 -4.35 0.97
N THR A 146 12.21 -3.97 2.03
CA THR A 146 12.75 -3.45 3.29
C THR A 146 13.04 -4.60 4.26
N LEU A 147 13.74 -4.32 5.38
CA LEU A 147 14.02 -5.35 6.39
C LEU A 147 12.71 -5.91 6.97
N GLU A 148 11.76 -5.02 7.28
CA GLU A 148 10.43 -5.32 7.81
C GLU A 148 9.60 -6.10 6.77
N GLY A 149 9.68 -5.72 5.49
CA GLY A 149 8.97 -6.38 4.41
C GLY A 149 9.48 -7.80 4.17
N GLU A 150 10.80 -8.00 4.24
CA GLU A 150 11.43 -9.32 4.18
C GLU A 150 11.07 -10.19 5.39
N ALA A 151 11.12 -9.64 6.60
CA ALA A 151 10.73 -10.35 7.81
C ALA A 151 9.25 -10.78 7.76
N THR A 152 8.37 -9.88 7.31
CA THR A 152 6.94 -10.15 7.15
C THR A 152 6.68 -11.23 6.09
N ALA A 153 7.35 -11.15 4.95
CA ALA A 153 7.21 -12.16 3.90
C ALA A 153 7.68 -13.55 4.36
N TYR A 154 8.80 -13.63 5.08
CA TYR A 154 9.29 -14.89 5.64
C TYR A 154 8.32 -15.46 6.69
N PHE A 155 7.78 -14.60 7.55
CA PHE A 155 6.77 -15.00 8.53
C PHE A 155 5.51 -15.57 7.86
N LEU A 156 5.00 -14.88 6.83
CA LEU A 156 3.85 -15.34 6.04
C LEU A 156 4.15 -16.69 5.37
N LEU A 157 5.34 -16.86 4.79
CA LEU A 157 5.76 -18.12 4.19
C LEU A 157 5.69 -19.28 5.20
N GLU A 158 6.22 -19.11 6.41
CA GLU A 158 6.18 -20.15 7.46
C GLU A 158 4.75 -20.49 7.90
N LYS A 159 3.85 -19.49 7.95
CA LYS A 159 2.42 -19.71 8.25
C LYS A 159 1.71 -20.44 7.11
N LEU A 160 1.99 -20.07 5.88
CA LEU A 160 1.36 -20.60 4.67
C LEU A 160 1.87 -22.00 4.30
N LYS A 161 3.07 -22.41 4.74
CA LYS A 161 3.58 -23.79 4.56
C LYS A 161 2.65 -24.87 5.11
N LYS A 162 1.76 -24.54 6.06
CA LYS A 162 0.77 -25.45 6.61
C LYS A 162 -0.48 -25.59 5.74
N LYS A 163 -0.61 -24.76 4.70
CA LYS A 163 -1.68 -24.77 3.72
C LYS A 163 -1.18 -25.42 2.43
N ASP A 164 -2.09 -26.01 1.66
CA ASP A 164 -1.80 -26.57 0.35
C ASP A 164 -1.85 -25.48 -0.73
N VAL A 165 -0.97 -24.48 -0.61
CA VAL A 165 -0.89 -23.32 -1.53
C VAL A 165 0.54 -23.08 -1.98
N THR A 166 0.68 -22.65 -3.24
CA THR A 166 1.95 -22.19 -3.77
C THR A 166 2.19 -20.77 -3.29
N VAL A 167 3.30 -20.51 -2.61
CA VAL A 167 3.68 -19.15 -2.20
C VAL A 167 4.74 -18.63 -3.17
N THR A 168 4.42 -17.55 -3.87
CA THR A 168 5.34 -16.87 -4.79
C THR A 168 5.67 -15.47 -4.28
N ARG A 169 6.68 -14.85 -4.86
CA ARG A 169 7.09 -13.48 -4.53
C ARG A 169 7.29 -12.70 -5.82
N ILE A 170 6.94 -11.42 -5.79
CA ILE A 170 7.26 -10.51 -6.90
C ILE A 170 8.76 -10.50 -7.17
N ALA A 171 9.14 -10.39 -8.44
CA ALA A 171 10.54 -10.35 -8.84
C ALA A 171 11.24 -9.13 -8.23
N GLN A 172 12.47 -9.33 -7.77
CA GLN A 172 13.33 -8.28 -7.25
C GLN A 172 14.53 -8.11 -8.17
N GLY A 173 14.74 -6.91 -8.70
CA GLY A 173 15.84 -6.67 -9.61
C GLY A 173 15.91 -5.26 -10.16
N VAL A 174 16.60 -5.15 -11.29
CA VAL A 174 16.88 -3.89 -11.97
C VAL A 174 15.60 -3.37 -12.64
N PRO A 175 15.22 -2.09 -12.41
CA PRO A 175 14.06 -1.50 -13.08
C PRO A 175 14.26 -1.43 -14.60
N ALA A 176 13.16 -1.56 -15.35
CA ALA A 176 13.19 -1.40 -16.80
C ALA A 176 13.72 -0.01 -17.20
N GLY A 177 14.61 0.03 -18.19
CA GLY A 177 15.29 1.27 -18.62
C GLY A 177 16.39 1.77 -17.67
N GLY A 178 16.66 1.06 -16.56
CA GLY A 178 17.76 1.36 -15.66
C GLY A 178 19.12 0.98 -16.26
N ASP A 179 20.12 1.83 -16.05
CA ASP A 179 21.52 1.54 -16.37
C ASP A 179 22.19 0.88 -15.16
N LEU A 180 22.78 -0.29 -15.38
CA LEU A 180 23.45 -1.11 -14.35
C LEU A 180 24.54 -0.34 -13.58
N ASN A 181 25.17 0.66 -14.20
CA ASN A 181 26.18 1.49 -13.54
C ASN A 181 25.62 2.36 -12.40
N TYR A 182 24.31 2.60 -12.39
CA TYR A 182 23.62 3.44 -11.40
C TYR A 182 22.72 2.64 -10.44
N VAL A 183 22.68 1.31 -10.58
CA VAL A 183 21.95 0.44 -9.65
C VAL A 183 22.82 0.12 -8.45
N ASP A 184 22.22 0.12 -7.25
CA ASP A 184 22.94 -0.21 -6.03
C ASP A 184 23.37 -1.69 -6.00
N ASN A 185 24.45 -1.96 -5.27
CA ASN A 185 25.04 -3.30 -5.18
C ASN A 185 24.08 -4.36 -4.62
N ASN A 186 23.15 -4.01 -3.74
CA ASN A 186 22.22 -4.98 -3.17
C ASN A 186 21.18 -5.39 -4.21
N THR A 187 20.65 -4.44 -4.97
CA THR A 187 19.72 -4.72 -6.07
C THR A 187 20.39 -5.57 -7.16
N LEU A 188 21.63 -5.24 -7.56
CA LEU A 188 22.38 -6.06 -8.52
C LEU A 188 22.63 -7.48 -8.01
N ARG A 189 22.99 -7.63 -6.73
CA ARG A 189 23.19 -8.95 -6.10
C ARG A 189 21.91 -9.78 -6.11
N ARG A 190 20.75 -9.17 -5.83
CA ARG A 190 19.44 -9.84 -5.90
C ARG A 190 19.10 -10.22 -7.34
N ALA A 191 19.25 -9.30 -8.29
CA ALA A 191 18.99 -9.55 -9.71
C ALA A 191 19.82 -10.74 -10.25
N ILE A 192 21.10 -10.84 -9.89
CA ILE A 192 21.96 -11.98 -10.28
C ILE A 192 21.50 -13.28 -9.59
N SER A 193 21.18 -13.22 -8.29
CA SER A 193 20.74 -14.38 -7.51
C SER A 193 19.43 -14.98 -8.04
N PHE A 194 18.50 -14.12 -8.47
CA PHE A 194 17.17 -14.51 -8.96
C PHE A 194 17.05 -14.47 -10.49
N ARG A 195 18.18 -14.53 -11.22
CA ARG A 195 18.16 -14.54 -12.69
C ARG A 195 17.33 -15.70 -13.23
N THR A 196 16.58 -15.45 -14.28
CA THR A 196 15.76 -16.45 -14.97
C THR A 196 16.48 -16.98 -16.20
N GLU A 197 16.15 -18.21 -16.61
CA GLU A 197 16.57 -18.76 -17.89
C GLU A 197 15.73 -18.13 -19.01
N LEU A 198 16.39 -17.75 -20.12
CA LEU A 198 15.67 -17.37 -21.34
C LEU A 198 15.25 -18.65 -22.06
N LYS A 199 13.94 -18.90 -22.09
CA LYS A 199 13.33 -19.99 -22.87
C LYS A 199 12.84 -19.45 -24.20
#